data_AF-A0A3R6XWK2-F1
#
_entry.id   AF-A0A3R6XWK2-F1
#
_cell.length_a   1.000
_cell.length_b   1.000
_cell.length_c   1.000
_cell.angle_alpha   90.00
_cell.angle_beta   90.00
_cell.angle_gamma   90.00
#
_symmetry.space_group_name_H-M   'P 1'
#
loop_
_entity.id
_entity.type
_entity.pdbx_description
1 polymer ?
#
loop_
_entity_poly.entity_id
_entity_poly.type
_entity_poly.pdbx_seq_one_letter_code
_entity_poly.pdbx_strand_id
1 'polypeptide(L)'
;MKTEYLRTASNSYMIIKDAEYLFEPYELQMVLRNKMEHLLSMQIMISDGKTEYWYDVTGMQSLAQKLTMQTAGGTLVRKVAEEICGLKTELEEYLLQDTDIVYDPEMIFMDRKETSVKFCYIPGFGTAKKGGVKSLLEKFLQRLDHSDAAAVRLAYGLYERCETDDLTLRDYYDCLYGKKQKEDEAEERRMDEMMYAKAAENLERTEQRHSEDMLELMKEEKEQPKKKRRLFHREKRKMLDRSSFTYDVEPEEVEPFMVAERKPSENWEETVCFSAVERKTVWVLEYKGDGLEDDLRMEQFPYRIGKHGSNVEGKLYAQTVSRLHAQITQDEDSNLWISDFNSTNGTYLNGHLIPMNTPVRIQEGDRVIFATEEYILKKK
;
A
#
# COMPACT_ATOMS: atom_id res chain seq x y z
N MET A 1 -1.95 0.55 10.86
CA MET A 1 -2.98 0.93 9.88
C MET A 1 -3.95 1.91 10.49
N LYS A 2 -4.16 3.05 9.83
CA LYS A 2 -5.15 4.07 10.16
C LYS A 2 -5.88 4.48 8.88
N THR A 3 -7.17 4.79 9.00
CA THR A 3 -8.01 5.19 7.88
C THR A 3 -8.39 6.66 8.01
N GLU A 4 -8.17 7.44 6.96
CA GLU A 4 -8.59 8.82 6.82
C GLU A 4 -9.46 8.98 5.57
N TYR A 5 -10.25 10.06 5.50
CA TYR A 5 -11.10 10.35 4.36
C TYR A 5 -10.84 11.76 3.84
N LEU A 6 -10.69 11.89 2.53
CA LEU A 6 -10.56 13.16 1.85
C LEU A 6 -11.70 13.31 0.84
N ARG A 7 -12.42 14.43 0.91
CA ARG A 7 -13.45 14.77 -0.08
C ARG A 7 -13.04 16.04 -0.81
N THR A 8 -13.02 15.97 -2.13
CA THR A 8 -12.88 17.13 -3.01
C THR A 8 -14.25 17.48 -3.61
N ALA A 9 -14.30 18.50 -4.47
CA ALA A 9 -15.55 18.89 -5.14
C ALA A 9 -16.12 17.78 -6.05
N SER A 10 -15.27 16.92 -6.60
CA SER A 10 -15.66 15.87 -7.54
C SER A 10 -15.45 14.45 -7.01
N ASN A 11 -14.46 14.23 -6.14
CA ASN A 11 -13.99 12.88 -5.77
C ASN A 11 -14.01 12.69 -4.26
N SER A 12 -14.14 11.43 -3.83
CA SER A 12 -14.00 11.01 -2.44
C SER A 12 -12.97 9.89 -2.36
N TYR A 13 -11.96 10.08 -1.52
CA TYR A 13 -10.88 9.13 -1.31
C TYR A 13 -10.90 8.60 0.12
N MET A 14 -10.69 7.30 0.26
CA MET A 14 -10.30 6.67 1.51
C MET A 14 -8.79 6.47 1.49
N ILE A 15 -8.10 6.95 2.53
CA ILE A 15 -6.65 6.95 2.62
C ILE A 15 -6.23 6.04 3.76
N ILE A 16 -5.43 5.03 3.44
CA ILE A 16 -4.88 4.09 4.41
C ILE A 16 -3.42 4.43 4.66
N LYS A 17 -3.10 4.72 5.93
CA LYS A 17 -1.75 5.05 6.41
C LYS A 17 -1.22 3.99 7.37
N ASP A 18 0.09 4.01 7.62
CA ASP A 18 0.78 3.08 8.52
C ASP A 18 0.48 1.60 8.15
N ALA A 19 0.56 1.28 6.85
CA ALA A 19 0.25 -0.04 6.27
C ALA A 19 1.42 -0.57 5.41
N GLU A 20 2.65 -0.29 5.84
CA GLU A 20 3.87 -0.73 5.15
C GLU A 20 4.15 -2.20 5.51
N TYR A 21 3.52 -3.10 4.77
CA TYR A 21 3.77 -4.53 4.87
C TYR A 21 4.83 -4.98 3.86
N LEU A 22 5.42 -6.14 4.10
CA LEU A 22 6.26 -6.80 3.10
C LEU A 22 5.36 -7.50 2.09
N PHE A 23 5.59 -7.24 0.81
CA PHE A 23 4.79 -7.77 -0.29
C PHE A 23 5.69 -8.07 -1.49
N GLU A 24 5.22 -8.93 -2.39
CA GLU A 24 5.97 -9.27 -3.58
C GLU A 24 5.72 -8.21 -4.67
N PRO A 25 6.75 -7.68 -5.35
CA PRO A 25 6.51 -6.48 -6.17
C PRO A 25 5.62 -6.70 -7.41
N TYR A 26 5.41 -7.94 -7.83
CA TYR A 26 4.44 -8.26 -8.88
C TYR A 26 3.00 -7.98 -8.45
N GLU A 27 2.68 -8.13 -7.15
CA GLU A 27 1.32 -7.95 -6.63
C GLU A 27 0.82 -6.54 -6.93
N LEU A 28 1.70 -5.57 -6.72
CA LEU A 28 1.42 -4.18 -7.03
C LEU A 28 1.26 -3.91 -8.51
N GLN A 29 2.09 -4.55 -9.35
CA GLN A 29 1.97 -4.43 -10.79
C GLN A 29 0.62 -4.96 -11.27
N MET A 30 0.16 -6.09 -10.74
CA MET A 30 -1.12 -6.67 -11.13
C MET A 30 -2.28 -5.76 -10.75
N VAL A 31 -2.28 -5.20 -9.54
CA VAL A 31 -3.39 -4.37 -9.08
C VAL A 31 -3.40 -2.98 -9.74
N LEU A 32 -2.23 -2.39 -10.03
CA LEU A 32 -2.15 -1.06 -10.64
C LEU A 32 -2.32 -1.07 -12.17
N ARG A 33 -1.98 -2.17 -12.86
CA ARG A 33 -2.09 -2.26 -14.33
C ARG A 33 -3.43 -2.80 -14.82
N ASN A 34 -4.05 -3.69 -14.05
CA ASN A 34 -5.27 -4.36 -14.48
C ASN A 34 -6.51 -3.64 -13.98
N LYS A 35 -7.60 -3.75 -14.75
CA LYS A 35 -8.91 -3.27 -14.32
C LYS A 35 -9.56 -4.38 -13.50
N MET A 36 -9.50 -4.24 -12.18
CA MET A 36 -10.07 -5.19 -11.24
C MET A 36 -11.52 -4.77 -10.91
N GLU A 37 -12.52 -5.55 -11.31
CA GLU A 37 -13.93 -5.19 -11.15
C GLU A 37 -14.36 -5.21 -9.68
N HIS A 38 -13.87 -6.18 -8.90
CA HIS A 38 -14.25 -6.35 -7.50
C HIS A 38 -13.32 -5.59 -6.53
N LEU A 39 -12.28 -4.91 -7.02
CA LEU A 39 -11.42 -4.08 -6.18
C LEU A 39 -11.77 -2.59 -6.31
N LEU A 40 -11.50 -1.86 -5.23
CA LEU A 40 -11.42 -0.41 -5.28
C LEU A 40 -10.17 0.02 -6.05
N SER A 41 -10.34 1.01 -6.92
CA SER A 41 -9.22 1.61 -7.65
C SER A 41 -8.26 2.27 -6.66
N MET A 42 -7.00 1.85 -6.68
CA MET A 42 -5.99 2.32 -5.74
C MET A 42 -4.90 3.16 -6.42
N GLN A 43 -4.35 4.09 -5.66
CA GLN A 43 -3.16 4.89 -5.99
C GLN A 43 -2.23 4.91 -4.77
N ILE A 44 -0.94 5.13 -4.99
CA ILE A 44 0.06 5.04 -3.92
C ILE A 44 0.80 6.36 -3.80
N MET A 45 0.57 7.04 -2.69
CA MET A 45 1.19 8.31 -2.39
C MET A 45 2.22 8.14 -1.29
N ILE A 46 3.25 8.99 -1.29
CA ILE A 46 4.19 9.08 -0.18
C ILE A 46 4.01 10.43 0.47
N SER A 47 3.73 10.43 1.77
CA SER A 47 3.56 11.62 2.58
C SER A 47 4.41 11.49 3.84
N ASP A 48 5.25 12.48 4.15
CA ASP A 48 6.19 12.47 5.28
C ASP A 48 7.08 11.20 5.34
N GLY A 49 7.48 10.68 4.17
CA GLY A 49 8.33 9.49 4.05
C GLY A 49 7.61 8.16 4.33
N LYS A 50 6.28 8.18 4.47
CA LYS A 50 5.45 6.99 4.67
C LYS A 50 4.56 6.71 3.47
N THR A 51 4.28 5.43 3.24
CA THR A 51 3.38 4.97 2.18
C THR A 51 1.92 5.16 2.60
N GLU A 52 1.13 5.77 1.71
CA GLU A 52 -0.31 5.93 1.85
C GLU A 52 -1.02 5.29 0.64
N TYR A 53 -2.00 4.43 0.91
CA TYR A 53 -2.85 3.83 -0.13
C TYR A 53 -4.14 4.61 -0.26
N TRP A 54 -4.39 5.17 -1.43
CA TRP A 54 -5.53 6.03 -1.72
C TRP A 54 -6.53 5.27 -2.59
N TYR A 55 -7.72 5.00 -2.06
CA TYR A 55 -8.79 4.31 -2.76
C TYR A 55 -9.88 5.30 -3.19
N ASP A 56 -10.28 5.25 -4.45
CA ASP A 56 -11.41 6.03 -4.95
C ASP A 56 -12.74 5.38 -4.51
N VAL A 57 -13.44 6.08 -3.62
CA VAL A 57 -14.75 5.68 -3.06
C VAL A 57 -15.86 6.64 -3.52
N THR A 58 -15.64 7.35 -4.62
CA THR A 58 -16.56 8.36 -5.14
C THR A 58 -17.91 7.73 -5.47
N GLY A 59 -18.97 8.27 -4.87
CA GLY A 59 -20.34 7.79 -5.11
C GLY A 59 -20.65 6.45 -4.45
N MET A 60 -19.76 5.92 -3.60
CA MET A 60 -19.97 4.67 -2.86
C MET A 60 -20.26 4.95 -1.37
N GLN A 61 -20.80 3.96 -0.68
CA GLN A 61 -20.97 3.94 0.78
C GLN A 61 -20.31 2.68 1.34
N SER A 62 -19.79 2.74 2.58
CA SER A 62 -19.22 1.54 3.19
C SER A 62 -20.31 0.57 3.64
N LEU A 63 -19.98 -0.71 3.67
CA LEU A 63 -20.87 -1.76 4.15
C LEU A 63 -21.22 -1.56 5.63
N ALA A 64 -20.28 -1.07 6.44
CA ALA A 64 -20.53 -0.69 7.84
C ALA A 64 -21.63 0.38 7.96
N GLN A 65 -21.60 1.42 7.13
CA GLN A 65 -22.65 2.45 7.11
C GLN A 65 -24.00 1.85 6.72
N LYS A 66 -24.02 0.98 5.71
CA LYS A 66 -25.23 0.29 5.26
C LYS A 66 -25.85 -0.58 6.37
N LEU A 67 -25.04 -1.39 7.05
CA LEU A 67 -25.47 -2.25 8.16
C LEU A 67 -25.90 -1.48 9.42
N THR A 68 -25.50 -0.21 9.54
CA THR A 68 -25.98 0.67 10.62
C THR A 68 -27.38 1.21 10.33
N MET A 69 -27.72 1.41 9.04
CA MET A 69 -29.01 1.98 8.62
C MET A 69 -30.12 0.93 8.47
N GLN A 70 -29.78 -0.33 8.21
CA GLN A 70 -30.75 -1.41 7.98
C GLN A 70 -30.18 -2.77 8.38
N THR A 71 -31.07 -3.73 8.63
CA THR A 71 -30.70 -5.14 8.80
C THR A 71 -30.19 -5.73 7.48
N ALA A 72 -29.35 -6.76 7.59
CA ALA A 72 -28.86 -7.52 6.45
C ALA A 72 -29.88 -8.58 6.02
N GLY A 73 -30.68 -8.24 5.00
CA GLY A 73 -31.56 -9.19 4.33
C GLY A 73 -30.81 -10.12 3.35
N GLY A 74 -31.50 -11.13 2.84
CA GLY A 74 -30.91 -12.20 2.04
C GLY A 74 -30.37 -11.72 0.69
N THR A 75 -30.93 -10.63 0.15
CA THR A 75 -30.42 -9.99 -1.06
C THR A 75 -29.02 -9.42 -0.84
N LEU A 76 -28.79 -8.75 0.29
CA LEU A 76 -27.49 -8.15 0.62
C LEU A 76 -26.45 -9.23 0.91
N VAL A 77 -26.79 -10.23 1.75
CA VAL A 77 -25.88 -11.33 2.09
C VAL A 77 -25.48 -12.10 0.82
N ARG A 78 -26.45 -12.41 -0.04
CA ARG A 78 -26.21 -13.03 -1.35
C ARG A 78 -25.28 -12.20 -2.20
N LYS A 79 -25.57 -10.90 -2.34
CA LYS A 79 -24.77 -10.01 -3.18
C LYS A 79 -23.32 -9.94 -2.72
N VAL A 80 -23.07 -9.80 -1.42
CA VAL A 80 -21.69 -9.79 -0.90
C VAL A 80 -21.01 -11.14 -1.13
N ALA A 81 -21.68 -12.26 -0.89
CA ALA A 81 -21.11 -13.58 -1.16
C ALA A 81 -20.77 -13.79 -2.64
N GLU A 82 -21.64 -13.38 -3.57
CA GLU A 82 -21.40 -13.43 -5.02
C GLU A 82 -20.19 -12.57 -5.43
N GLU A 83 -20.05 -11.37 -4.87
CA GLU A 83 -18.93 -10.49 -5.17
C GLU A 83 -17.61 -10.98 -4.55
N ILE A 84 -17.65 -11.70 -3.41
CA ILE A 84 -16.46 -12.38 -2.88
C ILE A 84 -16.04 -13.56 -3.78
N CYS A 85 -16.98 -14.31 -4.35
CA CYS A 85 -16.64 -15.34 -5.36
C CYS A 85 -15.96 -14.72 -6.57
N GLY A 86 -16.55 -13.65 -7.10
CA GLY A 86 -16.00 -12.92 -8.24
C GLY A 86 -14.60 -12.39 -7.93
N LEU A 87 -14.43 -11.79 -6.75
CA LEU A 87 -13.14 -11.33 -6.25
C LEU A 87 -12.11 -12.46 -6.18
N LYS A 88 -12.41 -13.57 -5.49
CA LYS A 88 -11.46 -14.67 -5.33
C LYS A 88 -11.05 -15.27 -6.69
N THR A 89 -12.00 -15.41 -7.60
CA THR A 89 -11.73 -15.85 -8.99
C THR A 89 -10.79 -14.86 -9.70
N GLU A 90 -11.06 -13.56 -9.59
CA GLU A 90 -10.25 -12.51 -10.20
C GLU A 90 -8.83 -12.47 -9.61
N LEU A 91 -8.67 -12.65 -8.29
CA LEU A 91 -7.34 -12.71 -7.66
C LEU A 91 -6.54 -13.94 -8.12
N GLU A 92 -7.19 -15.10 -8.26
CA GLU A 92 -6.57 -16.32 -8.78
C GLU A 92 -6.02 -16.12 -10.21
N GLU A 93 -6.75 -15.40 -11.07
CA GLU A 93 -6.32 -15.10 -12.45
C GLU A 93 -4.98 -14.33 -12.50
N TYR A 94 -4.71 -13.48 -11.52
CA TYR A 94 -3.49 -12.68 -11.42
C TYR A 94 -2.47 -13.20 -10.40
N LEU A 95 -2.68 -14.40 -9.85
CA LEU A 95 -1.83 -15.00 -8.81
C LEU A 95 -1.68 -14.10 -7.56
N LEU A 96 -2.72 -13.32 -7.25
CA LEU A 96 -2.80 -12.49 -6.05
C LEU A 96 -3.33 -13.30 -4.88
N GLN A 97 -2.83 -13.03 -3.68
CA GLN A 97 -3.30 -13.71 -2.47
C GLN A 97 -4.57 -13.05 -1.94
N ASP A 98 -5.58 -13.87 -1.64
CA ASP A 98 -6.83 -13.41 -1.02
C ASP A 98 -6.65 -12.95 0.44
N THR A 99 -5.55 -13.37 1.10
CA THR A 99 -5.15 -12.90 2.42
C THR A 99 -4.83 -11.41 2.48
N ASP A 100 -4.59 -10.77 1.32
CA ASP A 100 -4.34 -9.33 1.21
C ASP A 100 -5.63 -8.50 1.07
N ILE A 101 -6.78 -9.16 1.01
CA ILE A 101 -8.08 -8.51 1.04
C ILE A 101 -8.47 -8.18 2.46
N VAL A 102 -8.96 -6.95 2.66
CA VAL A 102 -9.47 -6.54 3.96
C VAL A 102 -10.98 -6.73 4.04
N TYR A 103 -11.41 -7.75 4.78
CA TYR A 103 -12.82 -8.10 4.98
C TYR A 103 -13.52 -7.28 6.08
N ASP A 104 -13.02 -6.09 6.43
CA ASP A 104 -13.72 -5.20 7.37
C ASP A 104 -14.86 -4.46 6.65
N PRO A 105 -16.12 -4.49 7.13
CA PRO A 105 -17.21 -3.69 6.58
C PRO A 105 -16.92 -2.19 6.44
N GLU A 106 -16.01 -1.62 7.21
CA GLU A 106 -15.59 -0.22 7.03
C GLU A 106 -14.80 0.01 5.74
N MET A 107 -14.18 -1.04 5.19
CA MET A 107 -13.33 -1.00 3.99
C MET A 107 -13.89 -1.80 2.81
N ILE A 108 -15.15 -2.25 2.93
CA ILE A 108 -15.93 -2.81 1.83
C ILE A 108 -16.93 -1.75 1.40
N PHE A 109 -16.98 -1.45 0.10
CA PHE A 109 -17.78 -0.36 -0.43
C PHE A 109 -18.80 -0.87 -1.43
N MET A 110 -20.00 -0.28 -1.38
CA MET A 110 -21.09 -0.59 -2.28
C MET A 110 -21.53 0.67 -3.01
N ASP A 111 -21.84 0.54 -4.29
CA ASP A 111 -22.39 1.65 -5.06
C ASP A 111 -23.82 2.01 -4.61
N ARG A 112 -24.30 3.20 -4.95
CA ARG A 112 -25.65 3.66 -4.56
C ARG A 112 -26.79 2.78 -5.07
N LYS A 113 -26.58 2.04 -6.15
CA LYS A 113 -27.62 1.16 -6.74
C LYS A 113 -27.55 -0.26 -6.18
N GLU A 114 -26.61 -0.56 -5.29
CA GLU A 114 -26.41 -1.90 -4.71
C GLU A 114 -26.14 -2.98 -5.77
N THR A 115 -25.51 -2.57 -6.87
CA THR A 115 -25.19 -3.40 -8.02
C THR A 115 -23.78 -3.97 -7.98
N SER A 116 -22.86 -3.36 -7.24
CA SER A 116 -21.49 -3.84 -7.08
C SER A 116 -20.96 -3.65 -5.67
N VAL A 117 -20.11 -4.58 -5.24
CA VAL A 117 -19.41 -4.53 -3.96
C VAL A 117 -17.92 -4.61 -4.24
N LYS A 118 -17.18 -3.60 -3.81
CA LYS A 118 -15.75 -3.49 -4.04
C LYS A 118 -14.98 -3.61 -2.73
N PHE A 119 -13.85 -4.28 -2.80
CA PHE A 119 -13.00 -4.61 -1.66
C PHE A 119 -11.70 -3.81 -1.73
N CYS A 120 -11.12 -3.54 -0.56
CA CYS A 120 -9.76 -2.98 -0.49
C CYS A 120 -8.75 -4.12 -0.54
N TYR A 121 -7.83 -4.03 -1.49
CA TYR A 121 -6.62 -4.84 -1.54
C TYR A 121 -5.45 -4.03 -0.98
N ILE A 122 -4.79 -4.51 0.06
CA ILE A 122 -3.58 -3.88 0.61
C ILE A 122 -2.43 -4.89 0.44
N PRO A 123 -1.41 -4.60 -0.38
CA PRO A 123 -0.30 -5.52 -0.61
C PRO A 123 0.37 -5.96 0.70
N GLY A 124 0.54 -7.27 0.87
CA GLY A 124 1.19 -7.86 2.04
C GLY A 124 0.39 -7.80 3.34
N PHE A 125 -0.88 -7.37 3.30
CA PHE A 125 -1.74 -7.31 4.49
C PHE A 125 -1.90 -8.68 5.17
N GLY A 126 -1.84 -9.78 4.42
CA GLY A 126 -1.87 -11.13 4.95
C GLY A 126 -0.79 -11.41 6.01
N THR A 127 0.37 -10.74 5.91
CA THR A 127 1.47 -10.86 6.89
C THR A 127 1.08 -10.42 8.30
N ALA A 128 0.10 -9.52 8.42
CA ALA A 128 -0.38 -9.02 9.71
C ALA A 128 -1.34 -10.00 10.41
N LYS A 129 -1.78 -11.07 9.75
CA LYS A 129 -2.74 -12.08 10.23
C LYS A 129 -3.98 -11.46 10.88
N LYS A 130 -4.66 -10.56 10.18
CA LYS A 130 -5.85 -9.86 10.71
C LYS A 130 -7.10 -10.18 9.91
N GLY A 131 -7.94 -11.05 10.48
CA GLY A 131 -9.36 -11.22 10.14
C GLY A 131 -9.63 -11.67 8.70
N GLY A 132 -10.25 -12.83 8.55
CA GLY A 132 -10.74 -13.30 7.25
C GLY A 132 -12.23 -13.04 7.04
N VAL A 133 -12.79 -13.73 6.06
CA VAL A 133 -14.23 -13.72 5.76
C VAL A 133 -15.06 -14.05 6.99
N LYS A 134 -14.58 -14.93 7.88
CA LYS A 134 -15.31 -15.28 9.10
C LYS A 134 -15.68 -14.06 9.95
N SER A 135 -14.76 -13.10 10.11
CA SER A 135 -15.06 -11.88 10.89
C SER A 135 -16.12 -11.00 10.21
N LEU A 136 -16.11 -10.93 8.88
CA LEU A 136 -17.17 -10.27 8.11
C LEU A 136 -18.52 -10.95 8.35
N LEU A 137 -18.57 -12.28 8.31
CA LEU A 137 -19.79 -13.05 8.56
C LEU A 137 -20.30 -12.84 10.00
N GLU A 138 -19.43 -12.78 11.00
CA GLU A 138 -19.83 -12.47 12.38
C GLU A 138 -20.48 -11.09 12.49
N LYS A 139 -19.94 -10.08 11.79
CA LYS A 139 -20.54 -8.73 11.73
C LYS A 139 -21.89 -8.75 11.00
N PHE A 140 -22.04 -9.57 9.96
CA PHE A 140 -23.34 -9.80 9.31
C PHE A 140 -24.36 -10.46 10.25
N LEU A 141 -23.98 -11.52 10.95
CA LEU A 141 -24.85 -12.26 11.86
C LEU A 141 -25.40 -11.38 12.98
N GLN A 142 -24.63 -10.40 13.47
CA GLN A 142 -25.08 -9.43 14.50
C GLN A 142 -26.18 -8.48 14.02
N ARG A 143 -26.30 -8.24 12.71
CA ARG A 143 -27.26 -7.32 12.09
C ARG A 143 -28.18 -8.02 11.10
N LEU A 144 -28.23 -9.35 11.15
CA LEU A 144 -28.98 -10.16 10.20
C LEU A 144 -30.49 -9.94 10.38
N ASP A 145 -31.21 -9.89 9.27
CA ASP A 145 -32.67 -9.96 9.33
C ASP A 145 -33.11 -11.41 9.60
N HIS A 146 -33.33 -11.74 10.87
CA HIS A 146 -33.76 -13.07 11.30
C HIS A 146 -35.19 -13.42 10.83
N SER A 147 -35.95 -12.46 10.29
CA SER A 147 -37.25 -12.75 9.68
C SER A 147 -37.12 -13.25 8.23
N ASP A 148 -35.97 -13.01 7.59
CA ASP A 148 -35.67 -13.48 6.24
C ASP A 148 -34.95 -14.83 6.28
N ALA A 149 -35.72 -15.91 6.09
CA ALA A 149 -35.20 -17.28 6.06
C ALA A 149 -34.09 -17.49 5.01
N ALA A 150 -34.08 -16.73 3.91
CA ALA A 150 -33.01 -16.83 2.92
C ALA A 150 -31.71 -16.18 3.42
N ALA A 151 -31.80 -15.07 4.14
CA ALA A 151 -30.66 -14.43 4.79
C ALA A 151 -30.02 -15.34 5.83
N VAL A 152 -30.86 -15.91 6.70
CA VAL A 152 -30.47 -16.84 7.76
C VAL A 152 -29.74 -18.05 7.19
N ARG A 153 -30.37 -18.76 6.25
CA ARG A 153 -29.80 -19.96 5.63
C ARG A 153 -28.43 -19.69 5.03
N LEU A 154 -28.31 -18.60 4.27
CA LEU A 154 -27.08 -18.27 3.58
C LEU A 154 -25.97 -17.83 4.54
N ALA A 155 -26.27 -16.93 5.48
CA ALA A 155 -25.27 -16.40 6.41
C ALA A 155 -24.71 -17.50 7.33
N TYR A 156 -25.57 -18.34 7.91
CA TYR A 156 -25.12 -19.46 8.74
C TYR A 156 -24.47 -20.57 7.92
N GLY A 157 -25.01 -20.89 6.74
CA GLY A 157 -24.41 -21.88 5.86
C GLY A 157 -22.97 -21.54 5.47
N LEU A 158 -22.68 -20.25 5.21
CA LEU A 158 -21.32 -19.77 5.01
C LEU A 158 -20.50 -19.81 6.30
N TYR A 159 -21.06 -19.34 7.43
CA TYR A 159 -20.35 -19.26 8.70
C TYR A 159 -19.90 -20.63 9.24
N GLU A 160 -20.74 -21.66 9.14
CA GLU A 160 -20.43 -23.01 9.63
C GLU A 160 -19.36 -23.72 8.80
N ARG A 161 -19.19 -23.32 7.53
CA ARG A 161 -18.15 -23.84 6.64
C ARG A 161 -16.79 -23.15 6.85
N CYS A 162 -16.73 -22.08 7.65
CA CYS A 162 -15.46 -21.42 8.03
C CYS A 162 -14.70 -22.23 9.10
N GLU A 163 -13.86 -23.18 8.71
CA GLU A 163 -12.97 -23.89 9.65
C GLU A 163 -11.82 -22.99 10.17
N THR A 164 -11.15 -22.25 9.29
CA THR A 164 -9.91 -21.49 9.58
C THR A 164 -9.97 -20.05 9.06
N ASP A 165 -10.96 -19.28 9.51
CA ASP A 165 -11.22 -17.87 9.18
C ASP A 165 -11.49 -17.53 7.70
N ASP A 166 -11.36 -18.50 6.80
CA ASP A 166 -11.55 -18.36 5.36
C ASP A 166 -12.51 -19.42 4.80
N LEU A 167 -12.96 -19.18 3.57
CA LEU A 167 -13.86 -20.04 2.78
C LEU A 167 -13.25 -20.29 1.42
N THR A 168 -13.36 -21.54 0.95
CA THR A 168 -13.00 -21.88 -0.42
C THR A 168 -14.08 -21.39 -1.38
N LEU A 169 -13.71 -21.17 -2.66
CA LEU A 169 -14.71 -20.86 -3.70
C LEU A 169 -15.85 -21.89 -3.73
N ARG A 170 -15.54 -23.17 -3.51
CA ARG A 170 -16.53 -24.25 -3.48
C ARG A 170 -17.58 -24.05 -2.39
N ASP A 171 -17.16 -23.62 -1.20
CA ASP A 171 -18.08 -23.38 -0.08
C ASP A 171 -19.12 -22.31 -0.43
N TYR A 172 -18.69 -21.24 -1.11
CA TYR A 172 -19.62 -20.23 -1.60
C TYR A 172 -20.55 -20.76 -2.68
N TYR A 173 -20.03 -21.50 -3.67
CA TYR A 173 -20.86 -22.08 -4.74
C TYR A 173 -21.93 -23.01 -4.18
N ASP A 174 -21.56 -23.87 -3.23
CA ASP A 174 -22.48 -24.81 -2.58
C ASP A 174 -23.56 -24.04 -1.78
N CYS A 175 -23.21 -22.97 -1.07
CA CYS A 175 -24.18 -22.14 -0.35
C CYS A 175 -25.09 -21.29 -1.26
N LEU A 176 -24.55 -20.76 -2.37
CA LEU A 176 -25.27 -19.84 -3.27
C LEU A 176 -26.19 -20.59 -4.24
N TYR A 177 -25.75 -21.75 -4.74
CA TYR A 177 -26.36 -22.47 -5.86
C TYR A 177 -26.56 -23.97 -5.59
N GLY A 178 -26.14 -24.50 -4.44
CA GLY A 178 -26.33 -25.90 -4.07
C GLY A 178 -27.80 -26.33 -4.16
N LYS A 179 -28.03 -27.56 -4.63
CA LYS A 179 -29.39 -28.11 -4.72
C LYS A 179 -29.91 -28.40 -3.32
N LYS A 180 -31.10 -27.88 -3.00
CA LYS A 180 -31.86 -28.22 -1.79
C LYS A 180 -32.05 -29.73 -1.67
N GLN A 181 -31.37 -30.40 -0.74
CA GLN A 181 -31.64 -31.79 -0.36
C GLN A 181 -32.58 -31.85 0.86
N LYS A 182 -33.22 -33.00 1.09
CA LYS A 182 -34.07 -33.23 2.28
C LYS A 182 -33.30 -33.15 3.61
N GLU A 183 -31.97 -33.27 3.57
CA GLU A 183 -31.09 -33.03 4.71
C GLU A 183 -31.06 -31.53 5.07
N ASP A 184 -31.13 -30.63 4.10
CA ASP A 184 -31.17 -29.17 4.32
C ASP A 184 -32.45 -28.73 5.05
N GLU A 185 -33.56 -29.49 4.95
CA GLU A 185 -34.80 -29.24 5.72
C GLU A 185 -34.70 -29.71 7.19
N ALA A 186 -33.84 -30.70 7.46
CA ALA A 186 -33.54 -31.16 8.81
C ALA A 186 -32.47 -30.26 9.46
N GLU A 187 -31.53 -29.77 8.66
CA GLU A 187 -30.54 -28.75 9.04
C GLU A 187 -31.21 -27.39 9.25
N GLU A 188 -32.20 -26.98 8.44
CA GLU A 188 -33.06 -25.80 8.68
C GLU A 188 -33.75 -25.87 10.04
N ARG A 189 -34.31 -27.03 10.41
CA ARG A 189 -34.94 -27.19 11.73
C ARG A 189 -33.95 -27.12 12.88
N ARG A 190 -32.73 -27.66 12.70
CA ARG A 190 -31.65 -27.52 13.70
C ARG A 190 -31.13 -26.09 13.78
N MET A 191 -31.02 -25.42 12.64
CA MET A 191 -30.65 -24.01 12.55
C MET A 191 -31.70 -23.11 13.18
N ASP A 192 -32.99 -23.38 13.01
CA ASP A 192 -34.09 -22.64 13.66
C ASP A 192 -34.05 -22.83 15.19
N GLU A 193 -33.80 -24.05 15.68
CA GLU A 193 -33.61 -24.33 17.11
C GLU A 193 -32.35 -23.64 17.67
N MET A 194 -31.24 -23.68 16.93
CA MET A 194 -29.98 -23.00 17.28
C MET A 194 -30.10 -21.47 17.19
N MET A 195 -30.91 -20.95 16.27
CA MET A 195 -31.25 -19.53 16.12
C MET A 195 -32.02 -19.02 17.33
N TYR A 196 -32.99 -19.78 17.82
CA TYR A 196 -33.72 -19.44 19.04
C TYR A 196 -32.79 -19.45 20.26
N ALA A 197 -31.87 -20.42 20.35
CA ALA A 197 -30.89 -20.49 21.43
C ALA A 197 -29.84 -19.36 21.39
N LYS A 198 -29.26 -19.05 20.23
CA LYS A 198 -28.26 -17.98 20.07
C LYS A 198 -28.86 -16.58 20.19
N ALA A 199 -30.10 -16.37 19.74
CA ALA A 199 -30.81 -15.11 19.96
C ALA A 199 -31.08 -14.87 21.46
N ALA A 200 -31.42 -15.92 22.22
CA ALA A 200 -31.56 -15.85 23.67
C ALA A 200 -30.22 -15.55 24.36
N GLU A 201 -29.13 -16.23 23.99
CA GLU A 201 -27.79 -15.95 24.54
C GLU A 201 -27.30 -14.53 24.23
N ASN A 202 -27.50 -14.03 23.00
CA ASN A 202 -27.06 -12.68 22.63
C ASN A 202 -27.87 -11.58 23.33
N LEU A 203 -29.16 -11.79 23.61
CA LEU A 203 -29.98 -10.88 24.40
C LEU A 203 -29.49 -10.82 25.86
N GLU A 204 -29.21 -11.98 26.46
CA GLU A 204 -28.64 -12.07 27.81
C GLU A 204 -27.24 -11.41 27.90
N ARG A 205 -26.41 -11.58 26.87
CA ARG A 205 -25.04 -11.03 26.82
C ARG A 205 -25.00 -9.51 26.57
N THR A 206 -26.02 -8.95 25.92
CA THR A 206 -26.16 -7.50 25.72
C THR A 206 -26.76 -6.82 26.95
N GLU A 207 -27.70 -7.46 27.65
CA GLU A 207 -28.23 -6.99 28.93
C GLU A 207 -27.19 -7.05 30.05
N GLN A 208 -26.37 -8.10 30.11
CA GLN A 208 -25.27 -8.21 31.08
C GLN A 208 -24.20 -7.13 30.87
N ARG A 209 -23.77 -6.88 29.62
CA ARG A 209 -22.83 -5.79 29.29
C ARG A 209 -23.36 -4.40 29.67
N HIS A 210 -24.64 -4.14 29.41
CA HIS A 210 -25.28 -2.89 29.85
C HIS A 210 -25.38 -2.76 31.38
N SER A 211 -25.53 -3.88 32.09
CA SER A 211 -25.57 -3.89 33.56
C SER A 211 -24.18 -3.70 34.18
N GLU A 212 -23.14 -4.30 33.60
CA GLU A 212 -21.75 -4.21 34.07
C GLU A 212 -21.16 -2.82 33.79
N ASP A 213 -21.38 -2.25 32.61
CA ASP A 213 -20.97 -0.87 32.26
C ASP A 213 -21.65 0.15 33.19
N MET A 214 -22.92 -0.08 33.57
CA MET A 214 -23.65 0.80 34.50
C MET A 214 -23.18 0.65 35.95
N LEU A 215 -22.73 -0.56 36.36
CA LEU A 215 -22.15 -0.84 37.66
C LEU A 215 -20.72 -0.28 37.80
N GLU A 216 -19.94 -0.24 36.71
CA GLU A 216 -18.62 0.41 36.68
C GLU A 216 -18.73 1.94 36.72
N LEU A 217 -19.64 2.54 35.95
CA LEU A 217 -19.91 3.99 35.99
C LEU A 217 -20.40 4.46 37.38
N MET A 218 -21.19 3.65 38.08
CA MET A 218 -21.63 3.95 39.45
C MET A 218 -20.55 3.80 40.53
N LYS A 219 -19.46 3.08 40.24
CA LYS A 219 -18.30 2.94 41.15
C LYS A 219 -17.30 4.08 41.00
N GLU A 220 -17.11 4.59 39.78
CA GLU A 220 -16.18 5.70 39.51
C GLU A 220 -16.68 7.08 40.01
N GLU A 221 -17.99 7.30 40.12
CA GLU A 221 -18.53 8.57 40.65
C GLU A 221 -18.37 8.76 42.17
N LYS A 222 -17.93 7.75 42.94
CA LYS A 222 -17.83 7.83 44.41
C LYS A 222 -16.45 8.20 44.96
N GLU A 223 -15.41 8.31 44.14
CA GLU A 223 -14.06 8.66 44.62
C GLU A 223 -13.40 9.81 43.83
N GLN A 224 -13.83 11.06 44.07
CA GLN A 224 -12.91 12.21 43.94
C GLN A 224 -13.21 13.33 44.95
N PRO A 225 -12.25 13.72 45.81
CA PRO A 225 -12.26 15.01 46.49
C PRO A 225 -11.47 16.08 45.73
N LYS A 226 -11.95 17.31 45.90
CA LYS A 226 -11.56 18.57 45.24
C LYS A 226 -10.34 19.24 45.92
N LYS A 227 -9.46 19.91 45.14
CA LYS A 227 -9.08 21.36 45.21
C LYS A 227 -7.59 21.72 44.97
N LYS A 228 -7.42 22.65 43.99
CA LYS A 228 -6.73 23.98 44.01
C LYS A 228 -5.20 24.15 44.11
N ARG A 229 -4.65 24.75 43.03
CA ARG A 229 -3.76 25.95 42.86
C ARG A 229 -2.54 26.14 43.80
N ARG A 230 -1.34 26.41 43.23
CA ARG A 230 -0.66 27.75 43.12
C ARG A 230 0.80 27.68 42.59
N LEU A 231 1.27 28.86 42.11
CA LEU A 231 2.47 29.22 41.31
C LEU A 231 3.81 29.50 42.08
N PHE A 232 4.90 29.67 41.28
CA PHE A 232 6.22 30.39 41.43
C PHE A 232 7.39 29.57 42.05
N HIS A 233 8.71 29.68 41.73
CA HIS A 233 9.69 30.64 41.15
C HIS A 233 10.92 29.85 40.56
N ARG A 234 11.63 30.21 39.47
CA ARG A 234 12.77 31.16 39.19
C ARG A 234 14.10 31.02 40.00
N GLU A 235 15.20 30.63 39.32
CA GLU A 235 16.61 31.15 39.29
C GLU A 235 17.63 30.03 38.94
N LYS A 236 18.54 30.06 37.93
CA LYS A 236 19.69 30.90 37.48
C LYS A 236 21.04 30.66 38.20
N ARG A 237 22.05 30.13 37.46
CA ARG A 237 23.48 30.60 37.24
C ARG A 237 24.51 29.45 37.11
N LYS A 238 25.24 29.37 35.97
CA LYS A 238 26.67 29.74 35.64
C LYS A 238 27.72 28.68 36.07
N MET A 239 28.53 28.07 35.17
CA MET A 239 29.63 28.48 34.25
C MET A 239 31.04 28.56 34.87
N LEU A 240 31.98 27.77 34.30
CA LEU A 240 33.43 27.95 33.98
C LEU A 240 34.10 26.56 33.94
N ASP A 241 35.22 26.22 33.31
CA ASP A 241 36.06 26.70 32.19
C ASP A 241 37.38 25.87 32.28
N ARG A 242 37.99 25.49 31.15
CA ARG A 242 39.41 25.71 30.80
C ARG A 242 39.90 24.88 29.61
N SER A 243 40.20 25.61 28.51
CA SER A 243 41.49 25.71 27.78
C SER A 243 42.28 24.41 27.47
N SER A 244 43.03 24.20 26.39
CA SER A 244 43.45 24.91 25.17
C SER A 244 44.62 24.04 24.63
N PHE A 245 44.86 23.90 23.32
CA PHE A 245 46.24 23.84 22.80
C PHE A 245 46.25 24.08 21.28
N THR A 246 47.21 24.88 20.85
CA THR A 246 47.50 25.34 19.48
C THR A 246 48.88 24.83 19.06
N TYR A 247 49.16 24.75 17.75
CA TYR A 247 50.43 25.16 17.15
C TYR A 247 50.22 25.52 15.67
N ASP A 248 50.69 26.71 15.29
CA ASP A 248 50.92 27.19 13.91
C ASP A 248 52.34 26.81 13.43
N VAL A 249 52.58 26.87 12.12
CA VAL A 249 53.73 27.55 11.44
C VAL A 249 53.65 27.29 9.90
N GLU A 250 53.54 28.37 9.10
CA GLU A 250 53.80 28.50 7.65
C GLU A 250 55.31 28.83 7.39
N PRO A 251 55.82 29.25 6.20
CA PRO A 251 55.48 29.10 4.76
C PRO A 251 56.73 28.69 3.91
N GLU A 252 56.63 28.57 2.56
CA GLU A 252 57.49 29.32 1.59
C GLU A 252 57.24 29.02 0.09
N GLU A 253 57.53 30.05 -0.70
CA GLU A 253 57.22 30.40 -2.09
C GLU A 253 58.26 29.91 -3.14
N VAL A 254 57.83 29.47 -4.34
CA VAL A 254 57.98 30.09 -5.69
C VAL A 254 59.22 29.72 -6.55
N GLU A 255 58.92 29.53 -7.85
CA GLU A 255 59.68 29.24 -9.11
C GLU A 255 60.93 30.14 -9.40
N PRO A 256 61.68 30.16 -10.57
CA PRO A 256 61.39 29.66 -11.95
C PRO A 256 62.57 29.26 -12.91
N PHE A 257 62.22 28.97 -14.18
CA PHE A 257 62.94 29.32 -15.45
C PHE A 257 64.13 28.41 -15.91
N MET A 258 64.49 28.16 -17.18
CA MET A 258 64.32 28.89 -18.45
C MET A 258 64.73 28.02 -19.70
N VAL A 259 63.88 28.00 -20.75
CA VAL A 259 64.09 28.13 -22.22
C VAL A 259 65.07 27.25 -23.04
N ALA A 260 64.58 26.79 -24.21
CA ALA A 260 65.30 26.88 -25.50
C ALA A 260 64.33 27.03 -26.71
N GLU A 261 64.47 28.13 -27.46
CA GLU A 261 63.93 28.39 -28.82
C GLU A 261 64.82 27.71 -29.89
N ARG A 262 64.54 27.55 -31.20
CA ARG A 262 63.38 27.34 -32.12
C ARG A 262 64.04 27.22 -33.52
N LYS A 263 63.56 26.35 -34.45
CA LYS A 263 63.38 26.60 -35.92
C LYS A 263 62.98 25.33 -36.72
N PRO A 264 62.41 25.45 -37.94
CA PRO A 264 61.16 24.78 -38.33
C PRO A 264 61.27 23.82 -39.54
N SER A 265 60.08 23.28 -39.89
CA SER A 265 59.63 22.58 -41.11
C SER A 265 59.77 21.05 -41.14
N GLU A 266 58.64 20.34 -41.17
CA GLU A 266 58.13 19.66 -42.38
C GLU A 266 56.76 19.03 -42.09
N ASN A 267 55.84 19.16 -43.05
CA ASN A 267 54.50 18.56 -43.03
C ASN A 267 54.62 17.03 -43.02
N TRP A 268 54.29 16.41 -41.90
CA TRP A 268 53.85 15.02 -41.84
C TRP A 268 52.64 15.00 -40.93
N GLU A 269 51.45 14.84 -41.52
CA GLU A 269 50.28 14.43 -40.74
C GLU A 269 50.59 13.03 -40.20
N GLU A 270 51.05 13.00 -38.95
CA GLU A 270 51.28 11.76 -38.22
C GLU A 270 49.94 11.12 -37.85
N THR A 271 49.94 9.79 -37.94
CA THR A 271 48.82 8.93 -37.61
C THR A 271 48.39 9.17 -36.16
N VAL A 272 47.18 9.71 -35.97
CA VAL A 272 46.58 9.86 -34.65
C VAL A 272 46.30 8.46 -34.11
N CYS A 273 47.13 8.03 -33.16
CA CYS A 273 46.80 6.95 -32.26
C CYS A 273 45.55 7.39 -31.48
N PHE A 274 44.44 6.66 -31.60
CA PHE A 274 43.37 6.75 -30.60
C PHE A 274 43.97 6.27 -29.27
N SER A 275 44.57 7.21 -28.54
CA SER A 275 44.97 7.07 -27.16
C SER A 275 43.79 6.46 -26.42
N ALA A 276 44.00 5.24 -25.90
CA ALA A 276 43.14 4.47 -25.01
C ALA A 276 41.71 5.00 -24.94
N VAL A 277 40.78 4.35 -25.64
CA VAL A 277 39.35 4.51 -25.36
C VAL A 277 39.20 4.28 -23.86
N GLU A 278 39.11 5.37 -23.08
CA GLU A 278 38.62 5.34 -21.73
C GLU A 278 37.27 4.66 -21.87
N ARG A 279 37.18 3.41 -21.41
CA ARG A 279 35.93 2.67 -21.43
C ARG A 279 35.01 3.41 -20.46
N LYS A 280 34.31 4.41 -20.99
CA LYS A 280 33.31 5.17 -20.24
C LYS A 280 32.31 4.13 -19.76
N THR A 281 32.27 3.92 -18.45
CA THR A 281 31.34 2.99 -17.83
C THR A 281 29.94 3.45 -18.20
N VAL A 282 29.16 2.61 -18.87
CA VAL A 282 27.77 2.93 -19.21
C VAL A 282 26.86 2.13 -18.28
N TRP A 283 26.02 2.84 -17.54
CA TRP A 283 25.01 2.20 -16.73
C TRP A 283 23.74 2.00 -17.56
N VAL A 284 23.12 0.83 -17.43
CA VAL A 284 21.89 0.48 -18.13
C VAL A 284 20.90 -0.09 -17.13
N LEU A 285 19.68 0.44 -17.13
CA LEU A 285 18.54 -0.22 -16.53
C LEU A 285 17.99 -1.19 -17.58
N GLU A 286 18.26 -2.47 -17.40
CA GLU A 286 17.72 -3.51 -18.29
C GLU A 286 16.27 -3.79 -17.91
N TYR A 287 15.37 -3.68 -18.88
CA TYR A 287 13.96 -3.93 -18.65
C TYR A 287 13.71 -5.41 -18.34
N LYS A 288 12.83 -5.66 -17.37
CA LYS A 288 12.40 -7.00 -16.94
C LYS A 288 10.88 -7.16 -16.88
N GLY A 289 10.13 -6.19 -17.38
CA GLY A 289 8.67 -6.29 -17.47
C GLY A 289 8.19 -7.17 -18.63
N ASP A 290 7.01 -6.85 -19.14
CA ASP A 290 6.25 -7.64 -20.12
C ASP A 290 6.70 -7.47 -21.59
N GLY A 291 7.82 -6.80 -21.82
CA GLY A 291 8.36 -6.48 -23.13
C GLY A 291 7.75 -5.24 -23.80
N LEU A 292 6.99 -4.42 -23.09
CA LEU A 292 6.41 -3.18 -23.63
C LEU A 292 7.33 -1.95 -23.54
N GLU A 293 8.41 -2.01 -22.78
CA GLU A 293 9.37 -0.92 -22.61
C GLU A 293 10.77 -1.32 -23.10
N ASP A 294 11.60 -0.30 -23.38
CA ASP A 294 12.99 -0.46 -23.77
C ASP A 294 13.95 -0.38 -22.57
N ASP A 295 15.15 -0.93 -22.74
CA ASP A 295 16.28 -0.70 -21.84
C ASP A 295 16.64 0.79 -21.77
N LEU A 296 16.83 1.32 -20.56
CA LEU A 296 17.22 2.73 -20.38
C LEU A 296 18.74 2.83 -20.23
N ARG A 297 19.41 3.36 -21.26
CA ARG A 297 20.86 3.62 -21.25
C ARG A 297 21.16 5.01 -20.70
N MET A 298 21.99 5.07 -19.67
CA MET A 298 22.39 6.30 -18.99
C MET A 298 23.78 6.74 -19.47
N GLU A 299 23.80 7.62 -20.47
CA GLU A 299 25.06 8.16 -21.03
C GLU A 299 25.51 9.48 -20.36
N GLN A 300 24.56 10.16 -19.72
CA GLN A 300 24.72 11.43 -19.05
C GLN A 300 23.90 11.48 -17.76
N PHE A 301 24.41 12.20 -16.76
CA PHE A 301 23.72 12.47 -15.50
C PHE A 301 23.55 14.00 -15.35
N PRO A 302 22.46 14.47 -14.72
CA PRO A 302 21.34 13.70 -14.18
C PRO A 302 20.49 13.05 -15.28
N TYR A 303 20.03 11.82 -15.04
CA TYR A 303 19.20 11.06 -15.98
C TYR A 303 17.75 11.06 -15.48
N ARG A 304 16.85 11.74 -16.19
CA ARG A 304 15.44 11.87 -15.78
C ARG A 304 14.61 10.81 -16.47
N ILE A 305 13.72 10.20 -15.72
CA ILE A 305 12.84 9.12 -16.16
C ILE A 305 11.39 9.57 -16.01
N GLY A 306 10.57 9.33 -17.02
CA GLY A 306 9.16 9.67 -16.97
C GLY A 306 8.38 9.30 -18.22
N LYS A 307 7.12 9.70 -18.24
CA LYS A 307 6.17 9.35 -19.30
C LYS A 307 6.61 9.87 -20.67
N HIS A 308 6.52 9.01 -21.67
CA HIS A 308 6.77 9.34 -23.08
C HIS A 308 5.98 10.59 -23.51
N GLY A 309 6.66 11.49 -24.23
CA GLY A 309 6.14 12.82 -24.60
C GLY A 309 6.47 13.95 -23.61
N SER A 310 7.10 13.62 -22.47
CA SER A 310 7.63 14.61 -21.51
C SER A 310 9.10 14.95 -21.83
N ASN A 311 9.62 16.04 -21.24
CA ASN A 311 11.02 16.44 -21.39
C ASN A 311 11.95 15.64 -20.45
N VAL A 312 12.19 14.38 -20.79
CA VAL A 312 12.99 13.41 -20.03
C VAL A 312 13.85 12.54 -20.95
N GLU A 313 14.99 12.06 -20.46
CA GLU A 313 15.89 11.17 -21.20
C GLU A 313 15.36 9.74 -21.24
N GLY A 314 14.97 9.18 -20.08
CA GLY A 314 14.38 7.85 -19.95
C GLY A 314 12.87 7.91 -20.15
N LYS A 315 12.39 7.42 -21.30
CA LYS A 315 10.98 7.52 -21.69
C LYS A 315 10.28 6.18 -21.48
N LEU A 316 9.21 6.21 -20.71
CA LEU A 316 8.34 5.05 -20.47
C LEU A 316 6.95 5.29 -21.08
N TYR A 317 6.42 4.29 -21.78
CA TYR A 317 5.11 4.35 -22.44
C TYR A 317 3.93 4.02 -21.51
N ALA A 318 4.21 3.32 -20.41
CA ALA A 318 3.23 2.93 -19.41
C ALA A 318 2.41 4.13 -18.89
N GLN A 319 1.08 3.96 -18.87
CA GLN A 319 0.16 5.04 -18.48
C GLN A 319 0.23 5.37 -16.99
N THR A 320 0.67 4.41 -16.17
CA THR A 320 0.88 4.49 -14.73
C THR A 320 2.09 5.35 -14.35
N VAL A 321 2.96 5.68 -15.31
CA VAL A 321 4.16 6.50 -15.09
C VAL A 321 3.82 7.99 -15.15
N SER A 322 4.37 8.75 -14.20
CA SER A 322 4.22 10.21 -14.13
C SER A 322 5.10 10.93 -15.15
N ARG A 323 4.77 12.18 -15.52
CA ARG A 323 5.51 12.95 -16.55
C ARG A 323 7.00 13.11 -16.23
N LEU A 324 7.30 13.43 -14.98
CA LEU A 324 8.62 13.33 -14.37
C LEU A 324 8.44 12.41 -13.17
N HIS A 325 8.97 11.20 -13.26
CA HIS A 325 8.69 10.14 -12.29
C HIS A 325 9.86 9.95 -11.34
N ALA A 326 11.08 9.82 -11.88
CA ALA A 326 12.29 9.67 -11.09
C ALA A 326 13.49 10.32 -11.76
N GLN A 327 14.57 10.47 -11.02
CA GLN A 327 15.86 10.92 -11.51
C GLN A 327 16.96 10.05 -10.92
N ILE A 328 17.94 9.73 -11.74
CA ILE A 328 19.19 9.11 -11.30
C ILE A 328 20.31 10.14 -11.43
N THR A 329 21.10 10.28 -10.38
CA THR A 329 22.28 11.13 -10.31
C THR A 329 23.52 10.29 -10.03
N GLN A 330 24.68 10.83 -10.40
CA GLN A 330 25.98 10.24 -10.12
C GLN A 330 26.81 11.24 -9.32
N ASP A 331 27.46 10.77 -8.24
CA ASP A 331 28.36 11.58 -7.42
C ASP A 331 29.81 11.59 -7.96
N GLU A 332 30.70 12.35 -7.31
CA GLU A 332 32.11 12.47 -7.68
C GLU A 332 32.87 11.12 -7.59
N ASP A 333 32.43 10.22 -6.70
CA ASP A 333 32.97 8.87 -6.51
C ASP A 333 32.37 7.84 -7.49
N SER A 334 31.60 8.30 -8.49
CA SER A 334 30.89 7.47 -9.47
C SER A 334 29.80 6.55 -8.91
N ASN A 335 29.31 6.77 -7.68
CA ASN A 335 28.15 6.07 -7.15
C ASN A 335 26.85 6.64 -7.71
N LEU A 336 25.86 5.76 -7.86
CA LEU A 336 24.54 6.12 -8.36
C LEU A 336 23.54 6.31 -7.22
N TRP A 337 22.70 7.33 -7.39
CA TRP A 337 21.64 7.68 -6.47
C TRP A 337 20.34 7.87 -7.25
N ILE A 338 19.25 7.29 -6.76
CA ILE A 338 17.91 7.41 -7.34
C ILE A 338 17.05 8.30 -6.44
N SER A 339 16.22 9.14 -7.03
CA SER A 339 15.23 9.96 -6.32
C SER A 339 13.90 9.89 -7.06
N ASP A 340 12.83 9.59 -6.34
CA ASP A 340 11.47 9.73 -6.85
C ASP A 340 11.09 11.23 -6.90
N PHE A 341 10.57 11.68 -8.03
CA PHE A 341 10.24 13.09 -8.31
C PHE A 341 8.75 13.38 -8.09
N ASN A 342 8.21 12.96 -6.94
CA ASN A 342 6.82 13.11 -6.55
C ASN A 342 5.86 12.41 -7.53
N SER A 343 6.17 11.15 -7.82
CA SER A 343 5.36 10.34 -8.71
C SER A 343 4.07 9.83 -8.05
N THR A 344 3.04 9.55 -8.86
CA THR A 344 1.70 9.16 -8.37
C THR A 344 1.61 7.71 -7.90
N ASN A 345 2.50 6.84 -8.36
CA ASN A 345 2.51 5.41 -8.02
C ASN A 345 3.80 4.99 -7.31
N GLY A 346 4.73 5.92 -7.11
CA GLY A 346 6.00 5.71 -6.43
C GLY A 346 7.05 4.98 -7.27
N THR A 347 8.27 5.00 -6.74
CA THR A 347 9.43 4.22 -7.20
C THR A 347 9.79 3.19 -6.12
N TYR A 348 10.10 1.96 -6.50
CA TYR A 348 10.48 0.89 -5.59
C TYR A 348 11.91 0.43 -5.87
N LEU A 349 12.65 0.15 -4.80
CA LEU A 349 14.00 -0.41 -4.83
C LEU A 349 13.99 -1.72 -4.04
N ASN A 350 14.32 -2.83 -4.71
CA ASN A 350 14.34 -4.18 -4.12
C ASN A 350 13.04 -4.55 -3.38
N GLY A 351 11.89 -4.10 -3.92
CA GLY A 351 10.56 -4.32 -3.37
C GLY A 351 10.11 -3.33 -2.29
N HIS A 352 10.97 -2.42 -1.85
CA HIS A 352 10.63 -1.38 -0.90
C HIS A 352 10.40 -0.05 -1.61
N LEU A 353 9.31 0.64 -1.26
CA LEU A 353 9.05 1.98 -1.78
C LEU A 353 10.08 2.97 -1.25
N ILE A 354 10.70 3.76 -2.13
CA ILE A 354 11.69 4.77 -1.74
C ILE A 354 11.02 6.12 -1.43
N PRO A 355 11.52 6.90 -0.45
CA PRO A 355 10.94 8.21 -0.15
C PRO A 355 11.10 9.23 -1.29
N MET A 356 10.08 10.07 -1.50
CA MET A 356 10.11 11.14 -2.50
C MET A 356 11.20 12.18 -2.22
N ASN A 357 11.78 12.71 -3.29
CA ASN A 357 12.80 13.76 -3.28
C ASN A 357 14.00 13.47 -2.35
N THR A 358 14.20 12.20 -1.99
CA THR A 358 15.26 11.76 -1.09
C THR A 358 16.16 10.81 -1.86
N PRO A 359 17.42 11.18 -2.13
CA PRO A 359 18.36 10.32 -2.82
C PRO A 359 18.62 9.03 -2.04
N VAL A 360 18.36 7.89 -2.67
CA VAL A 360 18.69 6.55 -2.17
C VAL A 360 19.79 5.96 -3.03
N ARG A 361 20.81 5.36 -2.41
CA ARG A 361 21.94 4.76 -3.15
C ARG A 361 21.49 3.48 -3.85
N ILE A 362 21.93 3.29 -5.09
CA ILE A 362 21.71 2.06 -5.87
C ILE A 362 23.02 1.46 -6.35
N GLN A 363 23.03 0.14 -6.54
CA GLN A 363 24.20 -0.67 -6.92
C GLN A 363 23.86 -1.63 -8.06
N GLU A 364 24.90 -2.14 -8.72
CA GLU A 364 24.73 -3.14 -9.77
C GLU A 364 23.99 -4.37 -9.25
N GLY A 365 22.99 -4.82 -10.00
CA GLY A 365 22.09 -5.92 -9.63
C GLY A 365 20.83 -5.47 -8.90
N ASP A 366 20.73 -4.22 -8.44
CA ASP A 366 19.52 -3.73 -7.78
C ASP A 366 18.32 -3.74 -8.74
N ARG A 367 17.18 -4.15 -8.18
CA ARG A 367 15.89 -4.16 -8.86
C ARG A 367 15.18 -2.85 -8.59
N VAL A 368 14.84 -2.11 -9.63
CA VAL A 368 14.16 -0.82 -9.55
C VAL A 368 12.83 -0.91 -10.30
N ILE A 369 11.75 -0.41 -9.71
CA ILE A 369 10.43 -0.37 -10.34
C ILE A 369 9.94 1.08 -10.36
N PHE A 370 9.61 1.60 -11.55
CA PHE A 370 9.02 2.93 -11.72
C PHE A 370 7.53 2.79 -12.00
N ALA A 371 6.68 3.15 -11.03
CA ALA A 371 5.27 2.80 -10.99
C ALA A 371 5.07 1.28 -11.12
N THR A 372 4.98 0.80 -12.36
CA THR A 372 4.78 -0.61 -12.68
C THR A 372 5.90 -1.19 -13.54
N GLU A 373 6.84 -0.38 -14.04
CA GLU A 373 7.89 -0.83 -14.97
C GLU A 373 9.13 -1.29 -14.23
N GLU A 374 9.48 -2.58 -14.38
CA GLU A 374 10.59 -3.21 -13.69
C GLU A 374 11.88 -3.19 -14.49
N TYR A 375 12.97 -2.85 -13.80
CA TYR A 375 14.32 -2.80 -14.33
C TYR A 375 15.32 -3.43 -13.36
N ILE A 376 16.43 -3.94 -13.91
CA ILE A 376 17.62 -4.32 -13.15
C ILE A 376 18.78 -3.44 -13.58
N LEU A 377 19.45 -2.82 -12.60
CA LEU A 377 20.61 -1.98 -12.87
C LEU A 377 21.83 -2.84 -13.23
N LYS A 378 22.47 -2.55 -14.37
CA LYS A 378 23.69 -3.21 -14.82
C LYS A 378 24.76 -2.23 -15.27
N LYS A 379 26.01 -2.63 -15.08
CA LYS A 379 27.18 -1.93 -15.59
C LYS A 379 27.61 -2.59 -16.90
N LYS A 380 27.70 -1.84 -18.00
CA LYS A 380 28.11 -2.33 -19.32
C LYS A 380 29.43 -1.70 -19.80
#